data_AF-A0A356AZ79-F1
#
_entry.id   AF-A0A356AZ79-F1
#
_cell.length_a   1.000
_cell.length_b   1.000
_cell.length_c   1.000
_cell.angle_alpha   90.00
_cell.angle_beta   90.00
_cell.angle_gamma   90.00
#
_symmetry.space_group_name_H-M   'P 1'
#
loop_
_entity.id
_entity.type
_entity.pdbx_description
1 polymer ?
#
loop_
_entity_poly.entity_id
_entity_poly.type
_entity_poly.pdbx_seq_one_letter_code
_entity_poly.pdbx_strand_id
1 'polypeptide(L)'
;MSNDIPTLKFDPFEDDKSSESKKAGEITNKEEQVQQPVLDESTLTLEEKKIVNDFVNQIDLSKSNLVLQYGVGAQKKIADFSESALDNVKTKDLGEIGDMLSGVVSELKAFDAEEEKGLFSFLKKSSNKVSALKAKYDKTETNIDKITNALESHQIQLLKDIAMMDKMYDLNVTYFKELSMYIMAGKKKLEKVRNEELPVLKEKATKSNLPEDIQKVNDFVATCNRFEKKIHDLELTRMVSIQMAPQIRLIQSNNSMMVEKIQSTIVNTIPLWKSQMVIALGVEHSGQAAKAHKEVTDMTN
;
A
#
# COMPACT_ATOMS: atom_id res chain seq x y z
N MET A 1 -42.93 -3.38 20.38
CA MET A 1 -42.62 -3.24 18.94
C MET A 1 -42.59 -1.74 18.66
N SER A 2 -41.40 -1.15 18.65
CA SER A 2 -41.23 0.27 18.30
C SER A 2 -40.83 0.35 16.84
N ASN A 3 -41.68 0.97 16.03
CA ASN A 3 -41.41 1.27 14.63
C ASN A 3 -40.53 2.52 14.57
N ASP A 4 -39.24 2.34 14.25
CA ASP A 4 -38.41 3.44 13.76
C ASP A 4 -38.65 3.61 12.26
N ILE A 5 -39.25 4.74 11.90
CA ILE A 5 -39.37 5.17 10.51
C ILE A 5 -38.11 6.00 10.18
N PRO A 6 -37.34 5.65 9.13
CA PRO A 6 -36.17 6.44 8.76
C PRO A 6 -36.61 7.77 8.11
N THR A 7 -36.14 8.88 8.67
CA THR A 7 -36.36 10.22 8.13
C THR A 7 -35.39 10.51 6.98
N LEU A 8 -35.92 10.94 5.84
CA LEU A 8 -35.16 11.28 4.63
C LEU A 8 -34.49 12.67 4.79
N LYS A 9 -33.15 12.73 4.73
CA LYS A 9 -32.41 13.98 4.55
C LYS A 9 -32.14 14.20 3.06
N PHE A 10 -32.63 15.31 2.51
CA PHE A 10 -32.37 15.77 1.14
C PHE A 10 -31.27 16.83 1.16
N ASP A 11 -30.01 16.41 1.29
CA ASP A 11 -28.87 17.18 0.74
C ASP A 11 -27.64 16.26 0.68
N PRO A 12 -27.09 15.92 -0.51
CA PRO A 12 -25.90 15.09 -0.60
C PRO A 12 -24.59 15.87 -0.37
N PHE A 13 -24.63 17.19 -0.11
CA PHE A 13 -23.40 18.02 -0.14
C PHE A 13 -23.21 19.05 0.98
N GLU A 14 -24.01 19.07 2.06
CA GLU A 14 -23.85 20.09 3.12
C GLU A 14 -22.95 19.73 4.32
N ASP A 15 -22.48 18.48 4.49
CA ASP A 15 -21.71 18.10 5.69
C ASP A 15 -20.17 17.98 5.50
N ASP A 16 -19.57 18.55 4.44
CA ASP A 16 -18.11 18.43 4.27
C ASP A 16 -17.34 19.68 3.81
N LYS A 17 -17.78 20.88 4.22
CA LYS A 17 -16.96 22.10 4.05
C LYS A 17 -16.37 22.68 5.33
N SER A 18 -16.71 22.13 6.50
CA SER A 18 -16.18 22.58 7.79
C SER A 18 -15.35 21.52 8.54
N SER A 19 -15.24 20.30 7.99
CA SER A 19 -14.50 19.18 8.58
C SER A 19 -13.14 18.89 7.89
N GLU A 20 -13.03 19.12 6.57
CA GLU A 20 -11.85 18.73 5.80
C GLU A 20 -10.63 19.65 5.98
N SER A 21 -10.82 20.93 6.32
CA SER A 21 -9.69 21.86 6.48
C SER A 21 -8.98 21.80 7.84
N LYS A 22 -9.42 20.92 8.76
CA LYS A 22 -8.76 20.70 10.08
C LYS A 22 -8.04 19.36 10.22
N LYS A 23 -8.24 18.39 9.33
CA LYS A 23 -7.54 17.08 9.40
C LYS A 23 -6.29 16.97 8.53
N ALA A 24 -6.06 17.90 7.61
CA ALA A 24 -4.85 17.93 6.78
C ALA A 24 -3.66 18.68 7.41
N GLY A 25 -3.82 19.25 8.62
CA GLY A 25 -2.80 20.09 9.29
C GLY A 25 -2.17 19.51 10.56
N GLU A 26 -2.62 18.36 11.05
CA GLU A 26 -2.06 17.71 12.25
C GLU A 26 -1.48 16.33 11.92
N ILE A 27 -0.48 16.32 11.02
CA ILE A 27 0.53 15.26 11.00
C ILE A 27 1.89 15.93 11.19
N THR A 28 2.00 16.73 12.25
CA THR A 28 3.30 17.21 12.73
C THR A 28 3.61 16.45 14.01
N ASN A 29 4.60 15.58 13.93
CA ASN A 29 5.40 15.05 15.04
C ASN A 29 4.62 14.54 16.26
N LYS A 30 3.92 13.42 16.10
CA LYS A 30 4.04 12.39 17.12
C LYS A 30 5.09 11.41 16.65
N GLU A 31 6.31 11.62 17.14
CA GLU A 31 7.24 10.52 17.36
C GLU A 31 6.54 9.56 18.33
N GLU A 32 5.64 8.72 17.80
CA GLU A 32 5.41 7.42 18.43
C GLU A 32 6.78 6.75 18.40
N GLN A 33 7.42 6.78 19.57
CA GLN A 33 8.52 5.89 19.86
C GLN A 33 7.99 4.48 19.59
N VAL A 34 8.25 4.00 18.37
CA VAL A 34 8.13 2.60 18.02
C VAL A 34 9.01 1.90 19.03
N GLN A 35 8.41 1.35 20.08
CA GLN A 35 9.08 0.39 20.94
C GLN A 35 9.61 -0.64 19.97
N GLN A 36 10.93 -0.64 19.78
CA GLN A 36 11.59 -1.58 18.89
C GLN A 36 11.08 -2.96 19.33
N PRO A 37 10.49 -3.76 18.45
CA PRO A 37 10.23 -5.14 18.76
C PRO A 37 11.62 -5.79 18.87
N VAL A 38 12.21 -5.71 20.06
CA VAL A 38 13.43 -6.41 20.39
C VAL A 38 12.98 -7.84 20.59
N LEU A 39 13.20 -8.67 19.57
CA LEU A 39 13.19 -10.11 19.77
C LEU A 39 14.31 -10.44 20.76
N ASP A 40 13.91 -10.62 22.02
CA ASP A 40 14.76 -11.02 23.12
C ASP A 40 14.69 -12.56 23.29
N GLU A 41 15.71 -13.21 23.86
CA GLU A 41 15.72 -14.69 24.03
C GLU A 41 14.47 -15.23 24.76
N SER A 42 13.82 -14.40 25.58
CA SER A 42 12.58 -14.70 26.29
C SER A 42 11.35 -14.83 25.37
N THR A 43 11.40 -14.28 24.16
CA THR A 43 10.30 -14.26 23.18
C THR A 43 10.36 -15.41 22.18
N LEU A 44 11.45 -16.19 22.17
CA LEU A 44 11.64 -17.32 21.27
C LEU A 44 10.98 -18.60 21.79
N THR A 45 10.37 -19.35 20.88
CA THR A 45 9.88 -20.70 21.12
C THR A 45 11.03 -21.66 21.44
N LEU A 46 10.72 -22.82 22.04
CA LEU A 46 11.71 -23.86 22.34
C LEU A 46 12.43 -24.38 21.08
N GLU A 47 11.73 -24.44 19.95
CA GLU A 47 12.31 -24.84 18.66
C GLU A 47 13.27 -23.78 18.12
N GLU A 48 12.88 -22.50 18.18
CA GLU A 48 13.74 -21.39 17.76
C GLU A 48 15.01 -21.28 18.62
N LYS A 49 14.90 -21.53 19.93
CA LYS A 49 16.07 -21.61 20.83
C LYS A 49 17.03 -22.75 20.44
N LYS A 50 16.49 -23.89 20.01
CA LYS A 50 17.31 -25.02 19.53
C LYS A 50 18.06 -24.64 18.25
N ILE A 51 17.36 -24.03 17.30
CA ILE A 51 17.96 -23.54 16.04
C ILE A 51 19.08 -22.52 16.32
N VAL A 52 18.86 -21.57 17.24
CA VAL A 52 19.89 -20.60 17.66
C VAL A 52 21.12 -21.32 18.23
N ASN A 53 20.94 -22.31 19.10
CA ASN A 53 22.06 -23.09 19.65
C ASN A 53 22.79 -23.89 18.56
N ASP A 54 22.06 -24.46 17.59
CA ASP A 54 22.65 -25.16 16.46
C ASP A 54 23.49 -24.20 15.60
N PHE A 55 23.01 -22.97 15.37
CA PHE A 55 23.79 -21.92 14.71
C PHE A 55 25.04 -21.53 15.48
N VAL A 56 24.96 -21.39 16.82
CA VAL A 56 26.15 -21.12 17.66
C VAL A 56 27.24 -22.18 17.45
N ASN A 57 26.86 -23.45 17.34
CA ASN A 57 27.79 -24.55 17.13
C ASN A 57 28.40 -24.59 15.73
N GLN A 58 27.71 -24.03 14.73
CA GLN A 58 28.21 -23.95 13.36
C GLN A 58 29.15 -22.75 13.11
N ILE A 59 29.14 -21.75 13.99
CA ILE A 59 29.99 -20.56 13.85
C ILE A 59 31.42 -20.89 14.28
N ASP A 60 32.31 -20.97 13.29
CA ASP A 60 33.74 -21.18 13.49
C ASP A 60 34.53 -19.88 13.20
N LEU A 61 34.93 -19.19 14.27
CA LEU A 61 35.69 -17.94 14.18
C LEU A 61 37.17 -18.15 13.84
N SER A 62 37.66 -19.39 13.79
CA SER A 62 39.03 -19.66 13.33
C SER A 62 39.17 -19.56 11.81
N LYS A 63 38.04 -19.60 11.07
CA LYS A 63 37.99 -19.54 9.61
C LYS A 63 37.48 -18.18 9.15
N SER A 64 38.41 -17.29 8.80
CA SER A 64 38.10 -15.93 8.32
C SER A 64 37.09 -15.87 7.16
N ASN A 65 37.10 -16.85 6.25
CA ASN A 65 36.15 -16.90 5.14
C ASN A 65 34.70 -17.12 5.59
N LEU A 66 34.48 -17.93 6.64
CA LEU A 66 33.14 -18.18 7.18
C LEU A 66 32.60 -16.94 7.91
N VAL A 67 33.47 -16.21 8.61
CA VAL A 67 33.15 -14.92 9.23
C VAL A 67 32.71 -13.89 8.19
N LEU A 68 33.37 -13.84 7.02
CA LEU A 68 33.01 -12.90 5.96
C LEU A 68 31.64 -13.21 5.35
N GLN A 69 31.31 -14.48 5.20
CA GLN A 69 30.05 -14.95 4.62
C GLN A 69 28.88 -14.97 5.61
N TYR A 70 29.16 -14.72 6.89
CA TYR A 70 28.14 -14.76 7.94
C TYR A 70 27.01 -13.76 7.68
N GLY A 71 25.78 -14.26 7.64
CA GLY A 71 24.58 -13.44 7.44
C GLY A 71 24.42 -12.82 6.05
N VAL A 72 25.36 -13.02 5.11
CA VAL A 72 25.28 -12.47 3.74
C VAL A 72 24.01 -12.95 3.02
N GLY A 73 23.63 -14.21 3.21
CA GLY A 73 22.39 -14.75 2.64
C GLY A 73 21.14 -14.04 3.18
N ALA A 74 21.11 -13.74 4.48
CA ALA A 74 20.00 -13.02 5.11
C ALA A 74 19.95 -11.54 4.67
N GLN A 75 21.09 -10.88 4.51
CA GLN A 75 21.16 -9.51 3.98
C GLN A 75 20.73 -9.44 2.52
N LYS A 76 21.15 -10.40 1.68
CA LYS A 76 20.77 -10.46 0.28
C LYS A 76 19.25 -10.61 0.12
N LYS A 77 18.62 -11.47 0.91
CA LYS A 77 17.16 -11.64 0.94
C LYS A 77 16.41 -10.31 1.17
N ILE A 78 16.93 -9.42 2.02
CA ILE A 78 16.36 -8.08 2.24
C ILE A 78 16.64 -7.11 1.09
N ALA A 79 17.81 -7.21 0.45
CA ALA A 79 18.11 -6.42 -0.74
C ALA A 79 17.17 -6.77 -1.89
N ASP A 80 17.05 -8.07 -2.21
CA ASP A 80 16.16 -8.60 -3.25
C ASP A 80 14.69 -8.24 -2.95
N PHE A 81 14.31 -8.20 -1.66
CA PHE A 81 13.00 -7.75 -1.20
C PHE A 81 12.74 -6.27 -1.50
N SER A 82 13.73 -5.41 -1.25
CA SER A 82 13.61 -3.96 -1.44
C SER A 82 13.50 -3.60 -2.93
N GLU A 83 14.24 -4.30 -3.79
CA GLU A 83 14.17 -4.14 -5.24
C GLU A 83 12.80 -4.57 -5.79
N SER A 84 12.32 -5.75 -5.37
CA SER A 84 10.98 -6.24 -5.76
C SER A 84 9.86 -5.32 -5.29
N ALA A 85 9.99 -4.68 -4.12
CA ALA A 85 9.00 -3.72 -3.60
C ALA A 85 8.98 -2.45 -4.45
N LEU A 86 10.16 -1.91 -4.76
CA LEU A 86 10.31 -0.68 -5.52
C LEU A 86 9.78 -0.80 -6.95
N ASP A 87 10.07 -1.89 -7.65
CA ASP A 87 9.62 -2.07 -9.04
C ASP A 87 8.09 -2.10 -9.17
N ASN A 88 7.40 -2.65 -8.16
CA ASN A 88 5.94 -2.73 -8.13
C ASN A 88 5.25 -1.44 -7.64
N VAL A 89 5.97 -0.56 -6.95
CA VAL A 89 5.43 0.73 -6.45
C VAL A 89 5.72 1.87 -7.43
N LYS A 90 6.87 1.85 -8.10
CA LYS A 90 7.37 2.95 -8.96
C LYS A 90 6.60 3.09 -10.28
N THR A 91 5.81 2.10 -10.65
CA THR A 91 5.00 2.07 -11.89
C THR A 91 3.57 2.56 -11.71
N LYS A 92 3.23 3.18 -10.56
CA LYS A 92 1.84 3.51 -10.22
C LYS A 92 1.49 4.98 -10.48
N ASP A 93 0.79 5.21 -11.59
CA ASP A 93 0.05 6.45 -11.83
C ASP A 93 -1.26 6.45 -11.02
N LEU A 94 -1.15 6.69 -9.71
CA LEU A 94 -2.29 7.10 -8.89
C LEU A 94 -2.97 8.36 -9.47
N GLY A 95 -2.22 9.17 -10.23
CA GLY A 95 -2.73 10.31 -10.98
C GLY A 95 -3.73 9.90 -12.07
N GLU A 96 -3.46 8.84 -12.84
CA GLU A 96 -4.33 8.40 -13.93
C GLU A 96 -5.71 7.95 -13.42
N ILE A 97 -5.77 7.26 -12.28
CA ILE A 97 -7.04 6.87 -11.63
C ILE A 97 -7.80 8.11 -11.15
N GLY A 98 -7.10 9.08 -10.55
CA GLY A 98 -7.69 10.36 -10.13
C GLY A 98 -8.24 11.16 -11.31
N ASP A 99 -7.54 11.15 -12.43
CA ASP A 99 -7.97 11.78 -13.68
C ASP A 99 -9.18 11.06 -14.29
N MET A 100 -9.23 9.73 -14.24
CA MET A 100 -10.40 8.96 -14.70
C MET A 100 -11.63 9.24 -13.85
N LEU A 101 -11.51 9.22 -12.52
CA LEU A 101 -12.61 9.56 -11.59
C LEU A 101 -13.07 11.00 -11.80
N SER A 102 -12.13 11.94 -11.98
CA SER A 102 -12.44 13.34 -12.30
C SER A 102 -13.09 13.47 -13.68
N GLY A 103 -12.68 12.63 -14.64
CA GLY A 103 -13.27 12.51 -15.97
C GLY A 103 -14.73 12.11 -15.91
N VAL A 104 -15.09 11.11 -15.09
CA VAL A 104 -16.50 10.77 -14.83
C VAL A 104 -17.26 12.01 -14.34
N VAL A 105 -16.75 12.68 -13.30
CA VAL A 105 -17.40 13.88 -12.74
C VAL A 105 -17.52 15.01 -13.78
N SER A 106 -16.51 15.17 -14.65
CA SER A 106 -16.49 16.19 -15.70
C SER A 106 -17.52 15.92 -16.80
N GLU A 107 -17.60 14.68 -17.29
CA GLU A 107 -18.60 14.29 -18.28
C GLU A 107 -20.02 14.44 -17.75
N LEU A 108 -20.21 14.13 -16.46
CA LEU A 108 -21.48 14.33 -15.77
C LEU A 108 -21.87 15.81 -15.70
N LYS A 109 -20.95 16.69 -15.27
CA LYS A 109 -21.21 18.15 -15.23
C LYS A 109 -21.48 18.74 -16.63
N ALA A 110 -20.85 18.21 -17.67
CA ALA A 110 -21.08 18.65 -19.05
C ALA A 110 -22.46 18.23 -19.60
N PHE A 111 -23.05 17.14 -19.07
CA PHE A 111 -24.42 16.76 -19.39
C PHE A 111 -25.41 17.79 -18.84
N ASP A 112 -25.26 18.17 -17.57
CA ASP A 112 -26.15 19.08 -16.81
C ASP A 112 -26.01 20.57 -17.24
N ALA A 113 -24.79 21.08 -17.41
CA ALA A 113 -24.54 22.51 -17.63
C ALA A 113 -24.94 23.05 -19.03
N GLU A 114 -25.20 22.18 -20.00
CA GLU A 114 -25.66 22.60 -21.34
C GLU A 114 -27.19 22.72 -21.44
N GLU A 115 -27.95 22.13 -20.51
CA GLU A 115 -29.40 22.37 -20.46
C GLU A 115 -29.70 23.82 -20.02
N GLU A 116 -28.92 24.38 -19.08
CA GLU A 116 -29.11 25.77 -18.63
C GLU A 116 -28.75 26.82 -19.70
N LYS A 117 -27.73 26.58 -20.53
CA LYS A 117 -27.32 27.54 -21.58
C LYS A 117 -28.30 27.59 -22.77
N GLY A 118 -29.29 26.71 -22.82
CA GLY A 118 -30.32 26.66 -23.86
C GLY A 118 -31.52 27.59 -23.66
N LEU A 119 -31.66 28.23 -22.50
CA LEU A 119 -32.84 29.05 -22.15
C LEU A 119 -32.94 30.38 -22.93
N PHE A 120 -31.90 30.79 -23.67
CA PHE A 120 -31.91 32.01 -24.50
C PHE A 120 -32.05 31.77 -26.02
N SER A 121 -32.24 30.52 -26.48
CA SER A 121 -32.37 30.20 -27.92
C SER A 121 -33.78 29.76 -28.34
N PHE A 122 -34.80 30.22 -27.61
CA PHE A 122 -36.15 29.63 -27.57
C PHE A 122 -37.04 29.71 -28.83
N LEU A 123 -36.53 29.97 -30.04
CA LEU A 123 -37.42 30.31 -31.17
C LEU A 123 -37.25 29.62 -32.52
N LYS A 124 -36.28 28.72 -32.78
CA LYS A 124 -36.29 27.92 -34.03
C LYS A 124 -35.66 26.54 -33.85
N LYS A 125 -36.44 25.48 -34.14
CA LYS A 125 -36.10 24.04 -34.21
C LYS A 125 -36.46 23.21 -32.96
N SER A 126 -37.76 22.93 -32.80
CA SER A 126 -38.30 22.01 -31.79
C SER A 126 -38.05 20.52 -32.12
N SER A 127 -38.05 20.13 -33.41
CA SER A 127 -37.99 18.71 -33.82
C SER A 127 -36.60 18.05 -33.70
N ASN A 128 -35.53 18.81 -33.48
CA ASN A 128 -34.16 18.27 -33.40
C ASN A 128 -33.65 18.06 -31.97
N LYS A 129 -34.41 18.48 -30.94
CA LYS A 129 -33.93 18.44 -29.55
C LYS A 129 -33.85 17.03 -28.97
N VAL A 130 -34.83 16.16 -29.22
CA VAL A 130 -34.78 14.75 -28.76
C VAL A 130 -33.68 13.97 -29.46
N SER A 131 -33.55 14.14 -30.78
CA SER A 131 -32.48 13.47 -31.53
C SER A 131 -31.10 13.92 -31.08
N ALA A 132 -30.92 15.21 -30.75
CA ALA A 132 -29.68 15.74 -30.20
C ALA A 132 -29.40 15.22 -28.77
N LEU A 133 -30.42 15.20 -27.90
CA LEU A 133 -30.34 14.63 -26.55
C LEU A 133 -30.03 13.13 -26.57
N LYS A 134 -30.63 12.37 -27.49
CA LYS A 134 -30.34 10.96 -27.69
C LYS A 134 -28.92 10.72 -28.18
N ALA A 135 -28.46 11.48 -29.18
CA ALA A 135 -27.07 11.38 -29.65
C ALA A 135 -26.06 11.77 -28.56
N LYS A 136 -26.40 12.74 -27.70
CA LYS A 136 -25.59 13.12 -26.54
C LYS A 136 -25.58 12.00 -25.49
N TYR A 137 -26.73 11.39 -25.22
CA TYR A 137 -26.84 10.21 -24.35
C TYR A 137 -25.96 9.07 -24.85
N ASP A 138 -26.11 8.65 -26.12
CA ASP A 138 -25.35 7.54 -26.70
C ASP A 138 -23.82 7.80 -26.59
N LYS A 139 -23.39 9.05 -26.78
CA LYS A 139 -21.99 9.47 -26.63
C LYS A 139 -21.52 9.40 -25.18
N THR A 140 -22.30 9.94 -24.24
CA THR A 140 -21.96 9.93 -22.82
C THR A 140 -21.98 8.51 -22.25
N GLU A 141 -22.95 7.68 -22.63
CA GLU A 141 -22.99 6.25 -22.26
C GLU A 141 -21.73 5.53 -22.74
N THR A 142 -21.34 5.71 -24.01
CA THR A 142 -20.12 5.09 -24.56
C THR A 142 -18.86 5.49 -23.79
N ASN A 143 -18.76 6.77 -23.36
CA ASN A 143 -17.61 7.23 -22.60
C ASN A 143 -17.63 6.72 -21.15
N ILE A 144 -18.80 6.74 -20.49
CA ILE A 144 -18.98 6.16 -19.15
C ILE A 144 -18.63 4.68 -19.16
N ASP A 145 -19.03 3.91 -20.18
CA ASP A 145 -18.69 2.49 -20.30
C ASP A 145 -17.17 2.29 -20.44
N LYS A 146 -16.48 3.14 -21.22
CA LYS A 146 -15.01 3.10 -21.31
C LYS A 146 -14.34 3.40 -19.97
N ILE A 147 -14.82 4.41 -19.25
CA ILE A 147 -14.27 4.76 -17.95
C ILE A 147 -14.54 3.63 -16.95
N THR A 148 -15.73 3.02 -16.99
CA THR A 148 -16.08 1.87 -16.15
C THR A 148 -15.12 0.71 -16.37
N ASN A 149 -14.89 0.32 -17.63
CA ASN A 149 -13.94 -0.75 -17.97
C ASN A 149 -12.50 -0.45 -17.51
N ALA A 150 -12.08 0.81 -17.61
CA ALA A 150 -10.76 1.24 -17.12
C ALA A 150 -10.67 1.16 -15.59
N LEU A 151 -11.70 1.67 -14.88
CA LEU A 151 -11.80 1.59 -13.43
C LEU A 151 -11.80 0.14 -12.92
N GLU A 152 -12.55 -0.76 -13.56
CA GLU A 152 -12.54 -2.20 -13.25
C GLU A 152 -11.14 -2.82 -13.45
N SER A 153 -10.48 -2.49 -14.55
CA SER A 153 -9.11 -2.96 -14.83
C SER A 153 -8.12 -2.49 -13.75
N HIS A 154 -8.19 -1.22 -13.34
CA HIS A 154 -7.39 -0.68 -12.24
C HIS A 154 -7.73 -1.32 -10.90
N GLN A 155 -9.00 -1.59 -10.63
CA GLN A 155 -9.42 -2.27 -9.41
C GLN A 155 -8.78 -3.66 -9.30
N ILE A 156 -8.79 -4.44 -10.39
CA ILE A 156 -8.14 -5.75 -10.45
C ILE A 156 -6.64 -5.62 -10.18
N GLN A 157 -5.99 -4.60 -10.74
CA GLN A 157 -4.57 -4.36 -10.49
C GLN A 157 -4.30 -4.03 -9.02
N LEU A 158 -5.09 -3.14 -8.41
CA LEU A 158 -4.96 -2.78 -7.00
C LEU A 158 -5.17 -3.99 -6.07
N LEU A 159 -6.11 -4.88 -6.39
CA LEU A 159 -6.33 -6.13 -5.65
C LEU A 159 -5.11 -7.07 -5.74
N LYS A 160 -4.51 -7.21 -6.93
CA LYS A 160 -3.26 -7.98 -7.09
C LYS A 160 -2.13 -7.37 -6.25
N ASP A 161 -2.05 -6.05 -6.21
CA ASP A 161 -1.02 -5.36 -5.45
C ASP A 161 -1.20 -5.53 -3.95
N ILE A 162 -2.44 -5.49 -3.44
CA ILE A 162 -2.73 -5.78 -2.03
C ILE A 162 -2.25 -7.19 -1.67
N ALA A 163 -2.59 -8.19 -2.49
CA ALA A 163 -2.16 -9.58 -2.28
C ALA A 163 -0.64 -9.74 -2.36
N MET A 164 0.02 -9.04 -3.28
CA MET A 164 1.48 -9.01 -3.36
C MET A 164 2.08 -8.42 -2.08
N MET A 165 1.56 -7.28 -1.61
CA MET A 165 2.01 -6.64 -0.38
C MET A 165 1.80 -7.53 0.86
N ASP A 166 0.76 -8.36 0.89
CA ASP A 166 0.55 -9.33 2.00
C ASP A 166 1.68 -10.36 2.01
N LYS A 167 2.00 -10.92 0.84
CA LYS A 167 3.16 -11.80 0.69
C LYS A 167 4.46 -11.10 1.06
N MET A 168 4.61 -9.82 0.71
CA MET A 168 5.79 -9.05 1.10
C MET A 168 5.89 -8.87 2.62
N TYR A 169 4.77 -8.61 3.30
CA TYR A 169 4.73 -8.52 4.75
C TYR A 169 5.15 -9.85 5.40
N ASP A 170 4.62 -10.98 4.95
CA ASP A 170 4.96 -12.31 5.49
C ASP A 170 6.43 -12.67 5.28
N LEU A 171 6.98 -12.33 4.11
CA LEU A 171 8.41 -12.47 3.83
C LEU A 171 9.26 -11.60 4.75
N ASN A 172 8.87 -10.34 4.97
CA ASN A 172 9.55 -9.43 5.88
C ASN A 172 9.58 -9.97 7.32
N VAL A 173 8.44 -10.50 7.81
CA VAL A 173 8.36 -11.15 9.14
C VAL A 173 9.31 -12.35 9.22
N THR A 174 9.38 -13.17 8.17
CA THR A 174 10.29 -14.32 8.11
C THR A 174 11.76 -13.88 8.15
N TYR A 175 12.13 -12.86 7.38
CA TYR A 175 13.49 -12.31 7.36
C TYR A 175 13.88 -11.65 8.68
N PHE A 176 12.95 -10.94 9.31
CA PHE A 176 13.13 -10.37 10.63
C PHE A 176 13.47 -11.44 11.68
N LYS A 177 12.75 -12.57 11.65
CA LYS A 177 13.04 -13.72 12.53
C LYS A 177 14.39 -14.34 12.23
N GLU A 178 14.69 -14.61 10.96
CA GLU A 178 15.96 -15.19 10.52
C GLU A 178 17.15 -14.33 10.96
N LEU A 179 17.10 -13.02 10.70
CA LEU A 179 18.13 -12.07 11.14
C LEU A 179 18.28 -12.04 12.65
N SER A 180 17.18 -12.04 13.38
CA SER A 180 17.21 -12.02 14.85
C SER A 180 17.88 -13.27 15.42
N MET A 181 17.61 -14.44 14.84
CA MET A 181 18.29 -15.69 15.22
C MET A 181 19.79 -15.64 14.89
N TYR A 182 20.20 -15.14 13.72
CA TYR A 182 21.62 -14.95 13.39
C TYR A 182 22.32 -13.96 14.33
N ILE A 183 21.69 -12.83 14.64
CA ILE A 183 22.27 -11.83 15.55
C ILE A 183 22.47 -12.45 16.94
N MET A 184 21.47 -13.18 17.43
CA MET A 184 21.51 -13.84 18.74
C MET A 184 22.59 -14.92 18.81
N ALA A 185 22.65 -15.82 17.81
CA ALA A 185 23.67 -16.85 17.74
C ALA A 185 25.09 -16.24 17.65
N GLY A 186 25.25 -15.18 16.84
CA GLY A 186 26.51 -14.46 16.72
C GLY A 186 26.96 -13.84 18.04
N LYS A 187 26.06 -13.14 18.74
CA LYS A 187 26.36 -12.55 20.06
C LYS A 187 26.75 -13.60 21.08
N LYS A 188 26.01 -14.71 21.15
CA LYS A 188 26.29 -15.81 22.07
C LYS A 188 27.63 -16.49 21.80
N LYS A 189 27.99 -16.70 20.52
CA LYS A 189 29.31 -17.23 20.16
C LYS A 189 30.43 -16.25 20.52
N LEU A 190 30.24 -14.95 20.26
CA LEU A 190 31.22 -13.92 20.59
C LEU A 190 31.46 -13.82 22.10
N GLU A 191 30.40 -13.92 22.90
CA GLU A 191 30.48 -13.97 24.37
C GLU A 191 31.26 -15.20 24.85
N LYS A 192 30.92 -16.39 24.34
CA LYS A 192 31.65 -17.64 24.66
C LYS A 192 33.12 -17.52 24.33
N VAL A 193 33.45 -16.99 23.15
CA VAL A 193 34.83 -16.81 22.70
C VAL A 193 35.59 -15.83 23.58
N ARG A 194 34.96 -14.73 24.00
CA ARG A 194 35.55 -13.73 24.89
C ARG A 194 35.81 -14.26 26.30
N ASN A 195 34.89 -15.05 26.83
CA ASN A 195 34.92 -15.52 28.22
C ASN A 195 35.70 -16.83 28.42
N GLU A 196 35.72 -17.72 27.41
CA GLU A 196 36.30 -19.06 27.53
C GLU A 196 37.53 -19.25 26.63
N GLU A 197 37.39 -19.03 25.31
CA GLU A 197 38.43 -19.42 24.33
C GLU A 197 39.62 -18.45 24.30
N LEU A 198 39.34 -17.14 24.31
CA LEU A 198 40.36 -16.09 24.20
C LEU A 198 41.32 -16.02 25.41
N PRO A 199 40.86 -16.14 26.68
CA PRO A 199 41.75 -16.20 27.83
C PRO A 199 42.72 -17.39 27.76
N VAL A 200 42.23 -18.57 27.34
CA VAL A 200 43.06 -19.78 27.20
C VAL A 200 44.13 -19.60 26.12
N LEU A 201 43.77 -19.01 24.97
CA LEU A 201 44.73 -18.71 23.90
C LEU A 201 45.78 -17.68 24.34
N LYS A 202 45.37 -16.65 25.08
CA LYS A 202 46.29 -15.65 25.65
C LYS A 202 47.26 -16.28 26.65
N GLU A 203 46.75 -17.11 27.57
CA GLU A 203 47.59 -17.79 28.55
C GLU A 203 48.60 -18.71 27.88
N LYS A 204 48.19 -19.45 26.84
CA LYS A 204 49.09 -20.31 26.05
C LYS A 204 50.22 -19.51 25.38
N ALA A 205 49.89 -18.38 24.74
CA ALA A 205 50.89 -17.52 24.10
C ALA A 205 51.87 -16.92 25.12
N THR A 206 51.39 -16.50 26.30
CA THR A 206 52.26 -16.00 27.38
C THR A 206 53.19 -17.09 27.90
N LYS A 207 52.72 -18.35 28.00
CA LYS A 207 53.54 -19.48 28.45
C LYS A 207 54.56 -19.95 27.42
N SER A 208 54.23 -19.96 26.13
CA SER A 208 55.16 -20.41 25.09
C SER A 208 56.20 -19.35 24.73
N ASN A 209 55.85 -18.06 24.87
CA ASN A 209 56.69 -16.91 24.51
C ASN A 209 57.21 -16.96 23.06
N LEU A 210 56.49 -17.68 22.18
CA LEU A 210 56.80 -17.78 20.76
C LEU A 210 56.11 -16.65 19.99
N PRO A 211 56.81 -15.93 19.10
CA PRO A 211 56.20 -14.88 18.27
C PRO A 211 55.00 -15.37 17.45
N GLU A 212 55.01 -16.63 17.02
CA GLU A 212 53.93 -17.24 16.24
C GLU A 212 52.62 -17.39 17.04
N ASP A 213 52.71 -17.75 18.32
CA ASP A 213 51.53 -17.88 19.18
C ASP A 213 50.93 -16.53 19.56
N ILE A 214 51.80 -15.52 19.77
CA ILE A 214 51.38 -14.13 19.98
C ILE A 214 50.64 -13.61 18.73
N GLN A 215 51.14 -13.91 17.53
CA GLN A 215 50.48 -13.54 16.28
C GLN A 215 49.10 -14.20 16.14
N LYS A 216 48.98 -15.51 16.42
CA LYS A 216 47.70 -16.24 16.38
C LYS A 216 46.64 -15.61 17.29
N VAL A 217 47.02 -15.17 18.49
CA VAL A 217 46.11 -14.46 19.40
C VAL A 217 45.64 -13.14 18.77
N ASN A 218 46.55 -12.35 18.23
CA ASN A 218 46.21 -11.07 17.60
C ASN A 218 45.29 -11.24 16.39
N ASP A 219 45.56 -12.24 15.53
CA ASP A 219 44.72 -12.55 14.36
C ASP A 219 43.32 -13.01 14.77
N PHE A 220 43.23 -13.78 15.85
CA PHE A 220 41.96 -14.24 16.40
C PHE A 220 41.15 -13.08 17.01
N VAL A 221 41.79 -12.18 17.75
CA VAL A 221 41.15 -10.95 18.26
C VAL A 221 40.65 -10.08 17.10
N ALA A 222 41.46 -9.88 16.06
CA ALA A 222 41.05 -9.14 14.88
C ALA A 222 39.84 -9.79 14.18
N THR A 223 39.77 -11.12 14.17
CA THR A 223 38.65 -11.86 13.61
C THR A 223 37.38 -11.72 14.45
N CYS A 224 37.50 -11.74 15.78
CA CYS A 224 36.37 -11.44 16.68
C CYS A 224 35.82 -10.03 16.44
N ASN A 225 36.69 -9.02 16.29
CA ASN A 225 36.27 -7.64 16.02
C ASN A 225 35.57 -7.52 14.65
N ARG A 226 36.06 -8.21 13.62
CA ARG A 226 35.38 -8.27 12.31
C ARG A 226 34.01 -8.93 12.40
N PHE A 227 33.90 -10.01 13.18
CA PHE A 227 32.64 -10.71 13.38
C PHE A 227 31.62 -9.85 14.15
N GLU A 228 32.05 -9.12 15.18
CA GLU A 228 31.21 -8.17 15.90
C GLU A 228 30.68 -7.07 14.97
N LYS A 229 31.54 -6.52 14.11
CA LYS A 229 31.09 -5.57 13.07
C LYS A 229 30.04 -6.18 12.15
N LYS A 230 30.22 -7.44 11.72
CA LYS A 230 29.21 -8.14 10.91
C LYS A 230 27.88 -8.34 11.63
N ILE A 231 27.90 -8.67 12.92
CA ILE A 231 26.68 -8.74 13.72
C ILE A 231 25.99 -7.37 13.76
N HIS A 232 26.74 -6.29 13.93
CA HIS A 232 26.19 -4.94 13.91
C HIS A 232 25.56 -4.57 12.56
N ASP A 233 26.20 -4.93 11.44
CA ASP A 233 25.62 -4.74 10.10
C ASP A 233 24.28 -5.50 9.96
N LEU A 234 24.17 -6.70 10.54
CA LEU A 234 22.91 -7.47 10.58
C LEU A 234 21.85 -6.80 11.46
N GLU A 235 22.23 -6.20 12.59
CA GLU A 235 21.31 -5.44 13.44
C GLU A 235 20.73 -4.22 12.71
N LEU A 236 21.57 -3.49 11.97
CA LEU A 236 21.11 -2.39 11.13
C LEU A 236 20.12 -2.89 10.07
N THR A 237 20.42 -4.02 9.44
CA THR A 237 19.53 -4.65 8.44
C THR A 237 18.19 -5.05 9.09
N ARG A 238 18.21 -5.58 10.31
CA ARG A 238 16.99 -5.90 11.09
C ARG A 238 16.17 -4.64 11.38
N MET A 239 16.81 -3.50 11.67
CA MET A 239 16.12 -2.23 11.88
C MET A 239 15.35 -1.79 10.62
N VAL A 240 15.97 -1.94 9.44
CA VAL A 240 15.31 -1.68 8.17
C VAL A 240 14.06 -2.56 8.03
N SER A 241 14.15 -3.86 8.36
CA SER A 241 12.99 -4.76 8.34
C SER A 241 11.84 -4.26 9.21
N ILE A 242 12.13 -3.81 10.44
CA ILE A 242 11.12 -3.25 11.36
C ILE A 242 10.43 -2.03 10.75
N GLN A 243 11.19 -1.16 10.09
CA GLN A 243 10.66 0.06 9.47
C GLN A 243 9.86 -0.22 8.18
N MET A 244 10.20 -1.28 7.45
CA MET A 244 9.48 -1.66 6.23
C MET A 244 8.08 -2.20 6.52
N ALA A 245 7.88 -2.91 7.64
CA ALA A 245 6.58 -3.47 8.00
C ALA A 245 5.42 -2.45 8.02
N PRO A 246 5.51 -1.30 8.72
CA PRO A 246 4.47 -0.27 8.67
C PRO A 246 4.33 0.40 7.30
N GLN A 247 5.42 0.54 6.53
CA GLN A 247 5.38 1.10 5.18
C GLN A 247 4.56 0.22 4.23
N ILE A 248 4.76 -1.10 4.29
CA ILE A 248 3.96 -2.07 3.51
C ILE A 248 2.48 -1.94 3.88
N ARG A 249 2.17 -1.90 5.18
CA ARG A 249 0.79 -1.77 5.68
C ARG A 249 0.13 -0.46 5.26
N LEU A 250 0.87 0.65 5.25
CA LEU A 250 0.37 1.94 4.77
C LEU A 250 -0.01 1.87 3.28
N ILE A 251 0.87 1.32 2.44
CA ILE A 251 0.61 1.15 1.00
C ILE A 251 -0.61 0.24 0.77
N GLN A 252 -0.72 -0.85 1.53
CA GLN A 252 -1.89 -1.73 1.48
C GLN A 252 -3.18 -0.97 1.82
N SER A 253 -3.21 -0.25 2.94
CA SER A 253 -4.38 0.52 3.36
C SER A 253 -4.79 1.54 2.30
N ASN A 254 -3.83 2.20 1.66
CA ASN A 254 -4.11 3.16 0.58
C ASN A 254 -4.70 2.47 -0.65
N ASN A 255 -4.17 1.31 -1.05
CA ASN A 255 -4.73 0.55 -2.17
C ASN A 255 -6.15 0.04 -1.86
N SER A 256 -6.39 -0.47 -0.64
CA SER A 256 -7.71 -0.93 -0.21
C SER A 256 -8.74 0.20 -0.23
N MET A 257 -8.39 1.37 0.29
CA MET A 257 -9.25 2.55 0.23
C MET A 257 -9.58 2.96 -1.22
N MET A 258 -8.61 2.87 -2.13
CA MET A 258 -8.84 3.17 -3.55
C MET A 258 -9.78 2.14 -4.18
N VAL A 259 -9.59 0.84 -3.89
CA VAL A 259 -10.49 -0.23 -4.34
C VAL A 259 -11.92 0.02 -3.87
N GLU A 260 -12.11 0.40 -2.61
CA GLU A 260 -13.43 0.73 -2.05
C GLU A 260 -14.08 1.92 -2.76
N LYS A 261 -13.31 2.98 -3.03
CA LYS A 261 -13.79 4.15 -3.78
C LYS A 261 -14.21 3.77 -5.20
N ILE A 262 -13.36 3.04 -5.93
CA ILE A 262 -13.66 2.56 -7.29
C ILE A 262 -14.92 1.69 -7.28
N GLN A 263 -15.01 0.73 -6.34
CA GLN A 263 -16.18 -0.14 -6.20
C GLN A 263 -17.45 0.69 -6.02
N SER A 264 -17.43 1.65 -5.09
CA SER A 264 -18.58 2.52 -4.82
C SER A 264 -18.96 3.35 -6.06
N THR A 265 -17.98 3.87 -6.81
CA THR A 265 -18.25 4.57 -8.06
C THR A 265 -18.94 3.68 -9.09
N ILE A 266 -18.46 2.45 -9.28
CA ILE A 266 -19.02 1.50 -10.26
C ILE A 266 -20.43 1.04 -9.87
N VAL A 267 -20.68 0.71 -8.59
CA VAL A 267 -21.94 0.08 -8.18
C VAL A 267 -23.02 1.05 -7.70
N ASN A 268 -22.63 2.23 -7.20
CA ASN A 268 -23.57 3.21 -6.66
C ASN A 268 -23.67 4.45 -7.55
N THR A 269 -22.55 5.06 -7.90
CA THR A 269 -22.53 6.34 -8.60
C THR A 269 -22.95 6.19 -10.07
N ILE A 270 -22.25 5.38 -10.85
CA ILE A 270 -22.50 5.22 -12.29
C ILE A 270 -23.95 4.79 -12.59
N PRO A 271 -24.54 3.79 -11.90
CA PRO A 271 -25.92 3.37 -12.16
C PRO A 271 -26.95 4.45 -11.81
N LEU A 272 -26.71 5.21 -10.73
CA LEU A 272 -27.56 6.33 -10.36
C LEU A 272 -27.58 7.38 -11.48
N TRP A 273 -26.42 7.76 -12.02
CA TRP A 273 -26.34 8.72 -13.12
C TRP A 273 -26.97 8.20 -14.41
N LYS A 274 -26.72 6.93 -14.76
CA LYS A 274 -27.38 6.29 -15.91
C LYS A 274 -28.91 6.35 -15.77
N SER A 275 -29.42 6.11 -14.56
CA SER A 275 -30.86 6.23 -14.26
C SER A 275 -31.37 7.68 -14.40
N GLN A 276 -30.62 8.67 -13.91
CA GLN A 276 -30.99 10.09 -14.05
C GLN A 276 -31.01 10.55 -15.50
N MET A 277 -30.04 10.12 -16.33
CA MET A 277 -30.00 10.44 -17.76
C MET A 277 -31.21 9.85 -18.51
N VAL A 278 -31.60 8.61 -18.18
CA VAL A 278 -32.80 7.98 -18.76
C VAL A 278 -34.08 8.70 -18.36
N ILE A 279 -34.20 9.13 -17.08
CA ILE A 279 -35.34 9.92 -16.61
C ILE A 279 -35.43 11.24 -17.37
N ALA A 280 -34.31 11.96 -17.53
CA ALA A 280 -34.28 13.23 -18.27
C ALA A 280 -34.76 13.07 -19.73
N LEU A 281 -34.30 12.02 -20.43
CA LEU A 281 -34.79 11.68 -21.77
C LEU A 281 -36.30 11.39 -21.80
N GLY A 282 -36.81 10.67 -20.79
CA GLY A 282 -38.23 10.34 -20.67
C GLY A 282 -39.12 11.55 -20.40
N VAL A 283 -38.65 12.49 -19.58
CA VAL A 283 -39.35 13.76 -19.29
C VAL A 283 -39.43 14.64 -20.54
N GLU A 284 -38.33 14.80 -21.29
CA GLU A 284 -38.34 15.59 -22.53
C GLU A 284 -39.30 14.97 -23.56
N HIS A 285 -39.28 13.64 -23.72
CA HIS A 285 -40.19 12.94 -24.63
C HIS A 285 -41.67 13.15 -24.24
N SER A 286 -41.98 13.04 -22.94
CA SER A 286 -43.33 13.27 -22.41
C SER A 286 -43.77 14.72 -22.61
N GLY A 287 -42.86 15.69 -22.41
CA GLY A 287 -43.11 17.11 -22.65
C GLY A 287 -43.39 17.44 -24.12
N GLN A 288 -42.70 16.78 -25.06
CA GLN A 288 -42.96 16.95 -26.49
C GLN A 288 -44.29 16.33 -26.92
N ALA A 289 -44.63 15.14 -26.41
CA ALA A 289 -45.92 14.52 -26.66
C ALA A 289 -47.08 15.40 -26.16
N ALA A 290 -46.94 15.99 -24.97
CA ALA A 290 -47.93 16.91 -24.40
C ALA A 290 -48.10 18.19 -25.24
N LYS A 291 -47.00 18.77 -25.75
CA LYS A 291 -47.05 19.93 -26.66
C LYS A 291 -47.71 19.60 -28.00
N ALA A 292 -47.37 18.47 -28.61
CA ALA A 292 -47.98 18.02 -29.85
C ALA A 292 -49.49 17.77 -29.67
N HIS A 293 -49.90 17.15 -28.56
CA HIS A 293 -51.32 16.99 -28.23
C HIS A 293 -52.04 18.33 -28.05
N LYS A 294 -51.41 19.31 -27.41
CA LYS A 294 -51.97 20.65 -27.25
C LYS A 294 -52.11 21.37 -28.60
N GLU A 295 -51.07 21.34 -29.44
CA GLU A 295 -51.11 21.93 -30.79
C GLU A 295 -52.19 21.30 -31.67
N VAL A 296 -52.37 19.98 -31.61
CA VAL A 296 -53.48 19.30 -32.32
C VAL A 296 -54.82 19.75 -31.75
N THR A 297 -54.97 19.83 -30.43
CA THR A 297 -56.22 20.27 -29.79
C THR A 297 -56.57 21.72 -30.12
N ASP A 298 -55.58 22.62 -30.16
CA ASP A 298 -55.73 24.03 -30.52
C ASP A 298 -55.97 24.23 -32.03
N MET A 299 -55.53 23.30 -32.89
CA MET A 299 -55.88 23.31 -34.32
C MET A 299 -57.26 22.72 -34.63
N THR A 300 -57.84 21.95 -33.70
CA THR A 300 -59.12 21.24 -33.90
C THR A 300 -60.31 21.94 -33.24
N ASN A 301 -60.07 22.95 -32.40
CA ASN A 301 -61.09 23.83 -31.79
C ASN A 301 -61.04 25.23 -32.41
#